data_AF-A0A7S0B5C3-F1
#
_entry.id   AF-A0A7S0B5C3-F1
#
_cell.length_a   1.000
_cell.length_b   1.000
_cell.length_c   1.000
_cell.angle_alpha   90.00
_cell.angle_beta   90.00
_cell.angle_gamma   90.00
#
_symmetry.space_group_name_H-M   'P 1'
#
loop_
_entity.id
_entity.type
_entity.pdbx_description
1 polymer ?
#
loop_
_entity_poly.entity_id
_entity_poly.type
_entity_poly.pdbx_seq_one_letter_code
_entity_poly.pdbx_strand_id
1 'polypeptide(L)'
;ATPGPFPALCAVASGEMAFVLAVLVGLTAATTVAAKNPFHAQEFYVNPVNSKEFDSSIATATGAAKLNLRKMQKVPSAYWIDQKAKIRGQDTRSVEGILKDASSKSPPELVVFMWYDLPNRDCDAKASNGEICCSKNDDGTCDYLAPGDCSAGIEEYKSGYVDPFVSVLKEYAGKLQVVLVMEPDGLANLATNIADPHCGNVATQKAYKEGVKYAVDRLTSQVPSVSIYLDAAHGGWLGWENNLEKFMKML
;
A
#
# COMPACT_ATOMS: atom_id res chain seq x y z
N ALA A 1 -2.48 50.98 -55.83
CA ALA A 1 -2.32 52.45 -55.73
C ALA A 1 -3.25 52.94 -54.63
N THR A 2 -2.67 53.47 -53.55
CA THR A 2 -3.34 54.22 -52.47
C THR A 2 -3.73 55.63 -53.00
N PRO A 3 -4.66 56.39 -52.37
CA PRO A 3 -4.37 57.13 -51.12
C PRO A 3 -5.54 57.26 -50.09
N GLY A 4 -5.19 57.54 -48.83
CA GLY A 4 -6.10 58.08 -47.77
C GLY A 4 -6.41 59.58 -47.96
N PRO A 5 -7.02 60.34 -46.99
CA PRO A 5 -6.69 60.38 -45.56
C PRO A 5 -7.86 60.60 -44.53
N PHE A 6 -7.52 60.56 -43.23
CA PHE A 6 -8.29 60.88 -42.00
C PHE A 6 -8.51 62.41 -41.78
N PRO A 7 -9.46 62.88 -40.91
CA PRO A 7 -9.28 63.04 -39.44
C PRO A 7 -10.54 62.72 -38.59
N ALA A 8 -10.44 61.99 -37.47
CA ALA A 8 -10.21 62.43 -36.07
C ALA A 8 -11.37 63.20 -35.38
N LEU A 9 -11.98 62.61 -34.35
CA LEU A 9 -12.38 63.33 -33.13
C LEU A 9 -12.45 62.37 -31.92
N CYS A 10 -11.83 62.81 -30.82
CA CYS A 10 -11.68 62.15 -29.51
C CYS A 10 -12.88 62.38 -28.57
N ALA A 11 -13.11 61.45 -27.63
CA ALA A 11 -13.33 61.62 -26.17
C ALA A 11 -14.14 60.42 -25.62
N VAL A 12 -13.57 59.45 -24.89
CA VAL A 12 -13.12 59.40 -23.47
C VAL A 12 -14.21 58.91 -22.48
N ALA A 13 -13.86 57.77 -21.85
CA ALA A 13 -14.14 57.26 -20.50
C ALA A 13 -15.55 56.81 -20.07
N SER A 14 -15.65 55.51 -19.77
CA SER A 14 -15.84 54.90 -18.43
C SER A 14 -16.37 53.47 -18.69
N GLY A 15 -15.78 52.38 -18.21
CA GLY A 15 -15.39 52.08 -16.84
C GLY A 15 -16.21 50.86 -16.40
N GLU A 16 -15.56 49.69 -16.40
CA GLU A 16 -15.91 48.47 -15.63
C GLU A 16 -17.18 47.67 -15.99
N MET A 17 -17.00 46.47 -16.56
CA MET A 17 -17.25 45.25 -15.77
C MET A 17 -16.57 44.03 -16.41
N ALA A 18 -15.84 43.34 -15.56
CA ALA A 18 -14.94 42.24 -15.85
C ALA A 18 -15.66 40.89 -15.96
N PHE A 19 -15.02 39.99 -16.71
CA PHE A 19 -14.85 38.56 -16.40
C PHE A 19 -16.10 37.74 -16.07
N VAL A 20 -16.64 37.03 -17.07
CA VAL A 20 -17.23 35.70 -16.80
C VAL A 20 -16.99 34.76 -17.99
N LEU A 21 -16.56 33.53 -17.65
CA LEU A 21 -16.63 32.28 -18.41
C LEU A 21 -15.48 31.92 -19.38
N ALA A 22 -14.34 31.57 -18.79
CA ALA A 22 -13.48 30.51 -19.33
C ALA A 22 -13.05 29.57 -18.19
N VAL A 23 -14.01 28.87 -17.59
CA VAL A 23 -13.76 27.77 -16.66
C VAL A 23 -14.51 26.56 -17.19
N LEU A 24 -13.82 25.69 -17.93
CA LEU A 24 -14.19 24.28 -18.15
C LEU A 24 -13.15 23.50 -19.00
N VAL A 25 -11.84 23.70 -18.76
CA VAL A 25 -10.78 22.82 -19.32
C VAL A 25 -9.94 22.22 -18.19
N GLY A 26 -10.57 21.89 -17.06
CA GLY A 26 -9.88 21.42 -15.85
C GLY A 26 -10.43 20.14 -15.23
N LEU A 27 -11.35 19.43 -15.89
CA LEU A 27 -12.05 18.30 -15.28
C LEU A 27 -12.03 16.99 -16.10
N THR A 28 -11.02 16.81 -16.95
CA THR A 28 -10.84 15.57 -17.73
C THR A 28 -9.56 14.80 -17.41
N ALA A 29 -8.64 15.36 -16.60
CA ALA A 29 -7.42 14.66 -16.20
C ALA A 29 -7.61 13.71 -15.00
N ALA A 30 -8.66 13.91 -14.20
CA ALA A 30 -8.92 13.12 -12.99
C ALA A 30 -9.65 11.79 -13.28
N THR A 31 -10.17 11.60 -14.49
CA THR A 31 -11.05 10.46 -14.84
C THR A 31 -10.35 9.34 -15.63
N THR A 32 -9.03 9.40 -15.86
CA THR A 32 -8.28 8.34 -16.57
C THR A 32 -7.29 7.54 -15.71
N VAL A 33 -7.20 7.80 -14.40
CA VAL A 33 -6.31 7.05 -13.50
C VAL A 33 -6.91 5.70 -13.07
N ALA A 34 -8.17 5.42 -13.43
CA ALA A 34 -8.87 4.19 -13.03
C ALA A 34 -8.75 3.00 -14.02
N ALA A 35 -7.84 2.98 -15.01
CA ALA A 35 -7.92 1.95 -16.06
C ALA A 35 -6.59 1.50 -16.72
N LYS A 36 -5.48 1.39 -15.97
CA LYS A 36 -4.28 0.68 -16.48
C LYS A 36 -3.69 -0.22 -15.40
N ASN A 37 -3.35 -1.44 -15.81
CA ASN A 37 -2.59 -2.39 -14.99
C ASN A 37 -1.26 -1.71 -14.56
N PRO A 38 -1.02 -1.48 -13.25
CA PRO A 38 0.18 -0.78 -12.78
C PRO A 38 1.46 -1.52 -13.12
N PHE A 39 1.40 -2.82 -13.41
CA PHE A 39 2.54 -3.65 -13.76
C PHE A 39 2.93 -3.58 -15.24
N HIS A 40 2.06 -3.04 -16.10
CA HIS A 40 2.28 -3.06 -17.54
C HIS A 40 3.47 -2.16 -17.94
N ALA A 41 4.43 -2.74 -18.66
CA ALA A 41 5.64 -2.06 -19.17
C ALA A 41 6.48 -1.38 -18.07
N GLN A 42 6.51 -1.98 -16.88
CA GLN A 42 7.36 -1.52 -15.77
C GLN A 42 8.57 -2.44 -15.60
N GLU A 43 9.71 -1.84 -15.29
CA GLU A 43 10.82 -2.57 -14.66
C GLU A 43 10.53 -2.66 -13.17
N PHE A 44 10.77 -3.83 -12.58
CA PHE A 44 10.45 -4.09 -11.17
C PHE A 44 11.70 -3.97 -10.33
N TYR A 45 11.55 -3.38 -9.15
CA TYR A 45 12.64 -3.14 -8.24
C TYR A 45 13.21 -4.44 -7.65
N VAL A 46 14.52 -4.63 -7.81
CA VAL A 46 15.28 -5.73 -7.20
C VAL A 46 16.08 -5.20 -6.01
N ASN A 47 15.65 -5.53 -4.80
CA ASN A 47 16.30 -5.03 -3.59
C ASN A 47 17.68 -5.68 -3.38
N PRO A 48 18.73 -4.87 -3.19
CA PRO A 48 20.07 -5.38 -3.00
C PRO A 48 20.24 -6.19 -1.71
N VAL A 49 19.40 -6.00 -0.68
CA VAL A 49 19.42 -6.82 0.54
C VAL A 49 18.96 -8.24 0.22
N ASN A 50 17.77 -8.41 -0.37
CA ASN A 50 17.24 -9.72 -0.75
C ASN A 50 18.17 -10.44 -1.74
N SER A 51 18.75 -9.70 -2.68
CA SER A 51 19.71 -10.25 -3.64
C SER A 51 20.93 -10.86 -2.94
N LYS A 52 21.45 -10.22 -1.89
CA LYS A 52 22.61 -10.72 -1.13
C LYS A 52 22.31 -11.97 -0.31
N GLU A 53 21.06 -12.21 0.09
CA GLU A 53 20.68 -13.44 0.84
C GLU A 53 20.97 -14.73 0.04
N PHE A 54 21.04 -14.64 -1.29
CA PHE A 54 21.39 -15.78 -2.15
C PHE A 54 22.89 -16.11 -2.15
N ASP A 55 23.77 -15.20 -1.73
CA ASP A 55 25.23 -15.34 -1.93
C ASP A 55 25.79 -16.58 -1.24
N SER A 56 25.33 -16.86 -0.01
CA SER A 56 25.77 -18.02 0.77
C SER A 56 25.37 -19.35 0.11
N SER A 57 24.15 -19.41 -0.43
CA SER A 57 23.64 -20.58 -1.15
C SER A 57 24.34 -20.75 -2.50
N ILE A 58 24.61 -19.66 -3.22
CA ILE A 58 25.35 -19.68 -4.50
C ILE A 58 26.78 -20.14 -4.29
N ALA A 59 27.43 -19.74 -3.19
CA ALA A 59 28.81 -20.12 -2.89
C ALA A 59 28.98 -21.64 -2.80
N THR A 60 28.01 -22.34 -2.21
CA THR A 60 28.06 -23.79 -1.96
C THR A 60 27.38 -24.64 -3.04
N ALA A 61 26.45 -24.07 -3.81
CA ALA A 61 25.77 -24.78 -4.88
C ALA A 61 26.67 -25.05 -6.11
N THR A 62 26.33 -26.13 -6.84
CA THR A 62 27.00 -26.56 -8.08
C THR A 62 25.97 -26.82 -9.19
N GLY A 63 26.46 -27.01 -10.43
CA GLY A 63 25.64 -27.39 -11.58
C GLY A 63 24.43 -26.47 -11.83
N ALA A 64 23.30 -27.09 -12.17
CA ALA A 64 22.06 -26.38 -12.46
C ALA A 64 21.52 -25.57 -11.28
N ALA A 65 21.70 -26.04 -10.04
CA ALA A 65 21.25 -25.33 -8.85
C ALA A 65 21.94 -23.97 -8.70
N LYS A 66 23.27 -23.92 -8.87
CA LYS A 66 24.04 -22.66 -8.83
C LYS A 66 23.58 -21.68 -9.91
N LEU A 67 23.33 -22.18 -11.12
CA LEU A 67 22.83 -21.38 -12.24
C LEU A 67 21.44 -20.82 -11.96
N ASN A 68 20.55 -21.62 -11.36
CA ASN A 68 19.21 -21.19 -10.99
C ASN A 68 19.23 -20.15 -9.87
N LEU A 69 20.04 -20.35 -8.82
CA LEU A 69 20.18 -19.37 -7.73
C LEU A 69 20.67 -18.00 -8.25
N ARG A 70 21.64 -17.98 -9.17
CA ARG A 70 22.11 -16.74 -9.81
C ARG A 70 21.04 -16.04 -10.66
N LYS A 71 20.07 -16.77 -11.19
CA LYS A 71 18.90 -16.20 -11.88
C LYS A 71 17.89 -15.67 -10.86
N MET A 72 17.56 -16.46 -9.85
CA MET A 72 16.63 -16.09 -8.76
C MET A 72 17.10 -14.84 -8.00
N GLN A 73 18.41 -14.68 -7.81
CA GLN A 73 19.04 -13.49 -7.20
C GLN A 73 18.67 -12.16 -7.90
N LYS A 74 18.24 -12.22 -9.16
CA LYS A 74 17.86 -11.06 -9.99
C LYS A 74 16.35 -10.93 -10.17
N VAL A 75 15.56 -11.81 -9.54
CA VAL A 75 14.10 -11.79 -9.67
C VAL A 75 13.54 -10.76 -8.66
N PRO A 76 12.69 -9.83 -9.10
CA PRO A 76 12.03 -8.89 -8.19
C PRO A 76 11.10 -9.64 -7.23
N SER A 77 11.03 -9.16 -5.99
CA SER A 77 10.17 -9.71 -4.94
C SER A 77 9.43 -8.58 -4.23
N ALA A 78 8.22 -8.84 -3.75
CA ALA A 78 7.55 -7.91 -2.84
C ALA A 78 8.29 -7.83 -1.49
N TYR A 79 8.22 -6.67 -0.84
CA TYR A 79 8.89 -6.42 0.43
C TYR A 79 7.90 -6.40 1.58
N TRP A 80 8.10 -7.25 2.57
CA TRP A 80 7.23 -7.38 3.74
C TRP A 80 7.51 -6.28 4.75
N ILE A 81 6.51 -5.42 4.94
CA ILE A 81 6.48 -4.39 5.96
C ILE A 81 5.59 -4.92 7.07
N ASP A 82 6.19 -5.78 7.88
CA ASP A 82 5.56 -6.60 8.92
C ASP A 82 5.78 -6.04 10.34
N GLN A 83 6.41 -4.86 10.41
CA GLN A 83 6.72 -4.12 11.62
C GLN A 83 6.84 -2.62 11.28
N LYS A 84 6.41 -1.75 12.20
CA LYS A 84 6.53 -0.28 12.13
C LYS A 84 7.96 0.18 11.90
N ALA A 85 8.95 -0.51 12.48
CA ALA A 85 10.36 -0.16 12.37
C ALA A 85 10.89 -0.21 10.92
N LYS A 86 10.21 -0.92 10.01
CA LYS A 86 10.57 -0.99 8.58
C LYS A 86 10.06 0.20 7.77
N ILE A 87 9.32 1.15 8.34
CA ILE A 87 8.75 2.26 7.56
C ILE A 87 9.80 3.34 7.26
N ARG A 88 10.45 3.86 8.31
CA ARG A 88 11.40 4.97 8.23
C ARG A 88 12.84 4.47 8.31
N GLY A 89 13.71 4.97 7.45
CA GLY A 89 15.12 4.57 7.40
C GLY A 89 15.83 5.02 6.13
N GLN A 90 17.15 4.83 6.09
CA GLN A 90 17.97 5.22 4.94
C GLN A 90 18.48 4.04 4.12
N ASP A 91 18.43 2.82 4.67
CA ASP A 91 18.83 1.61 3.95
C ASP A 91 17.64 0.93 3.25
N THR A 92 17.94 0.03 2.32
CA THR A 92 16.91 -0.69 1.55
C THR A 92 16.24 -1.82 2.34
N ARG A 93 16.28 -1.78 3.68
CA ARG A 93 15.39 -2.60 4.54
C ARG A 93 14.14 -1.83 4.94
N SER A 94 14.16 -0.51 4.79
CA SER A 94 13.04 0.37 5.10
C SER A 94 12.26 0.77 3.85
N VAL A 95 10.97 1.09 4.00
CA VAL A 95 10.12 1.64 2.93
C VAL A 95 10.76 2.90 2.34
N GLU A 96 11.17 3.83 3.20
CA GLU A 96 11.78 5.09 2.77
C GLU A 96 13.07 4.88 1.98
N GLY A 97 13.97 4.00 2.45
CA GLY A 97 15.21 3.70 1.73
C GLY A 97 15.00 2.91 0.44
N ILE A 98 14.03 1.99 0.39
CA ILE A 98 13.65 1.27 -0.83
C ILE A 98 13.12 2.26 -1.88
N LEU A 99 12.18 3.13 -1.52
CA LEU A 99 11.61 4.10 -2.45
C LEU A 99 12.65 5.12 -2.93
N LYS A 100 13.59 5.51 -2.05
CA LYS A 100 14.74 6.34 -2.42
C LYS A 100 15.61 5.68 -3.48
N ASP A 101 16.00 4.42 -3.28
CA ASP A 101 16.86 3.71 -4.24
C ASP A 101 16.12 3.43 -5.55
N ALA A 102 14.88 2.95 -5.49
CA ALA A 102 14.06 2.64 -6.67
C ALA A 102 13.77 3.89 -7.53
N SER A 103 13.47 5.02 -6.89
CA SER A 103 13.21 6.28 -7.62
C SER A 103 14.47 6.93 -8.21
N SER A 104 15.67 6.50 -7.78
CA SER A 104 16.94 6.99 -8.33
C SER A 104 17.35 6.28 -9.62
N LYS A 105 16.67 5.19 -10.01
CA LYS A 105 16.94 4.44 -11.23
C LYS A 105 16.42 5.19 -12.48
N SER A 106 16.88 4.78 -13.65
CA SER A 106 16.48 5.37 -14.93
C SER A 106 16.17 4.26 -15.96
N PRO A 107 14.88 3.96 -16.22
CA PRO A 107 13.70 4.55 -15.59
C PRO A 107 13.56 4.18 -14.10
N PRO A 108 12.77 4.93 -13.30
CA PRO A 108 12.41 4.51 -11.95
C PRO A 108 11.74 3.13 -11.95
N GLU A 109 12.12 2.27 -11.02
CA GLU A 109 11.63 0.90 -10.94
C GLU A 109 10.37 0.79 -10.06
N LEU A 110 9.39 -0.02 -10.46
CA LEU A 110 8.16 -0.28 -9.72
C LEU A 110 8.45 -1.08 -8.45
N VAL A 111 7.86 -0.66 -7.33
CA VAL A 111 8.00 -1.32 -6.03
C VAL A 111 6.69 -1.96 -5.61
N VAL A 112 6.77 -3.19 -5.09
CA VAL A 112 5.64 -3.89 -4.46
C VAL A 112 5.93 -4.08 -2.98
N PHE A 113 5.03 -3.62 -2.11
CA PHE A 113 5.09 -3.87 -0.66
C PHE A 113 3.97 -4.81 -0.23
N MET A 114 4.27 -5.71 0.70
CA MET A 114 3.26 -6.38 1.51
C MET A 114 3.04 -5.51 2.75
N TRP A 115 1.84 -4.94 2.84
CA TRP A 115 1.40 -4.12 3.95
C TRP A 115 0.74 -5.04 4.98
N TYR A 116 1.37 -5.26 6.14
CA TYR A 116 1.03 -6.44 6.95
C TYR A 116 1.31 -6.25 8.45
N ASP A 117 0.52 -5.45 9.15
CA ASP A 117 0.76 -5.22 10.60
C ASP A 117 -0.52 -4.96 11.40
N LEU A 118 -1.65 -5.54 10.97
CA LEU A 118 -2.91 -5.43 11.71
C LEU A 118 -2.77 -5.82 13.19
N PRO A 119 -3.54 -5.18 14.10
CA PRO A 119 -3.62 -5.64 15.49
C PRO A 119 -4.14 -7.07 15.56
N ASN A 120 -3.54 -7.91 16.42
CA ASN A 120 -3.85 -9.35 16.50
C ASN A 120 -3.71 -10.05 15.13
N ARG A 121 -2.65 -9.72 14.39
CA ARG A 121 -2.33 -10.32 13.07
C ARG A 121 -2.30 -11.84 13.15
N ASP A 122 -2.70 -12.51 12.06
CA ASP A 122 -2.63 -13.97 11.90
C ASP A 122 -3.45 -14.71 12.96
N CYS A 123 -4.72 -14.33 13.14
CA CYS A 123 -5.53 -14.80 14.26
C CYS A 123 -5.75 -16.33 14.30
N ASP A 124 -5.73 -17.02 13.16
CA ASP A 124 -5.88 -18.48 13.08
C ASP A 124 -4.54 -19.22 13.19
N ALA A 125 -3.42 -18.48 13.29
CA ALA A 125 -2.12 -19.07 13.51
C ALA A 125 -1.97 -19.55 14.96
N LYS A 126 -1.25 -20.67 15.15
CA LYS A 126 -0.89 -21.15 16.49
C LYS A 126 0.03 -20.19 17.24
N ALA A 127 0.80 -19.41 16.50
CA ALA A 127 1.63 -18.33 17.03
C ALA A 127 1.80 -17.29 15.92
N SER A 128 1.54 -16.03 16.28
CA SER A 128 1.73 -14.88 15.41
C SER A 128 2.94 -14.07 15.87
N ASN A 129 3.64 -13.47 14.91
CA ASN A 129 4.72 -12.53 15.15
C ASN A 129 4.26 -11.06 14.99
N GLY A 130 2.94 -10.80 15.00
CA GLY A 130 2.40 -9.44 14.95
C GLY A 130 2.78 -8.64 16.19
N GLU A 131 3.27 -7.40 16.02
CA GLU A 131 3.73 -6.58 17.15
C GLU A 131 2.63 -5.72 17.79
N ILE A 132 1.53 -5.51 17.05
CA ILE A 132 0.38 -4.72 17.51
C ILE A 132 -0.67 -5.66 18.09
N CYS A 133 -1.07 -5.40 19.32
CA CYS A 133 -2.04 -6.22 20.03
C CYS A 133 -3.29 -5.41 20.38
N CYS A 134 -4.45 -6.05 20.35
CA CYS A 134 -5.65 -5.45 20.93
C CYS A 134 -5.60 -5.37 22.45
N SER A 135 -4.86 -6.29 23.08
CA SER A 135 -4.53 -6.33 24.50
C SER A 135 -3.23 -7.10 24.67
N LYS A 136 -2.46 -6.83 25.73
CA LYS A 136 -1.17 -7.46 25.99
C LYS A 136 -1.21 -8.22 27.32
N ASN A 137 -0.55 -9.37 27.35
CA ASN A 137 -0.19 -10.05 28.58
C ASN A 137 0.91 -9.27 29.32
N ASP A 138 1.18 -9.64 30.57
CA ASP A 138 2.24 -9.02 31.39
C ASP A 138 3.65 -9.16 30.77
N ASP A 139 3.87 -10.20 29.96
CA ASP A 139 5.13 -10.45 29.25
C ASP A 139 5.24 -9.68 27.91
N GLY A 140 4.22 -8.89 27.56
CA GLY A 140 4.17 -8.09 26.35
C GLY A 140 3.66 -8.82 25.10
N THR A 141 3.40 -10.12 25.17
CA THR A 141 2.75 -10.87 24.07
C THR A 141 1.28 -10.47 23.93
N CYS A 142 0.69 -10.66 22.75
CA CYS A 142 -0.72 -10.34 22.55
C CYS A 142 -1.63 -11.33 23.29
N ASP A 143 -2.59 -10.80 24.04
CA ASP A 143 -3.72 -11.56 24.56
C ASP A 143 -4.87 -11.51 23.54
N TYR A 144 -5.01 -12.59 22.77
CA TYR A 144 -6.05 -12.73 21.73
C TYR A 144 -7.44 -13.02 22.32
N LEU A 145 -7.53 -13.41 23.59
CA LEU A 145 -8.77 -13.79 24.26
C LEU A 145 -9.30 -12.67 25.16
N ALA A 146 -8.48 -11.66 25.46
CA ALA A 146 -8.91 -10.48 26.20
C ALA A 146 -10.18 -9.87 25.60
N PRO A 147 -11.21 -9.60 26.43
CA PRO A 147 -12.37 -8.88 25.97
C PRO A 147 -12.02 -7.41 25.71
N GLY A 148 -12.71 -6.78 24.77
CA GLY A 148 -12.53 -5.37 24.48
C GLY A 148 -12.92 -5.03 23.06
N ASP A 149 -12.51 -3.84 22.63
CA ASP A 149 -12.86 -3.30 21.32
C ASP A 149 -11.63 -2.87 20.51
N CYS A 150 -10.44 -3.31 20.94
CA CYS A 150 -9.15 -3.03 20.32
C CYS A 150 -8.81 -1.54 20.14
N SER A 151 -9.45 -0.60 20.84
CA SER A 151 -9.24 0.83 20.58
C SER A 151 -7.76 1.26 20.64
N ALA A 152 -7.01 0.79 21.64
CA ALA A 152 -5.58 1.10 21.76
C ALA A 152 -4.75 0.49 20.62
N GLY A 153 -4.98 -0.78 20.27
CA GLY A 153 -4.27 -1.45 19.18
C GLY A 153 -4.58 -0.83 17.81
N ILE A 154 -5.83 -0.45 17.57
CA ILE A 154 -6.24 0.27 16.36
C ILE A 154 -5.56 1.64 16.28
N GLU A 155 -5.53 2.42 17.36
CA GLU A 155 -4.83 3.72 17.35
C GLU A 155 -3.31 3.57 17.20
N GLU A 156 -2.71 2.52 17.77
CA GLU A 156 -1.30 2.17 17.55
C GLU A 156 -1.03 1.84 16.09
N TYR A 157 -1.88 1.04 15.44
CA TYR A 157 -1.78 0.74 14.01
C TYR A 157 -1.92 1.99 13.15
N LYS A 158 -2.92 2.84 13.42
CA LYS A 158 -3.13 4.10 12.68
C LYS A 158 -1.92 5.02 12.78
N SER A 159 -1.52 5.37 14.00
CA SER A 159 -0.51 6.39 14.27
C SER A 159 0.94 5.89 14.11
N GLY A 160 1.18 4.61 14.39
CA GLY A 160 2.51 4.00 14.35
C GLY A 160 2.84 3.32 13.03
N TYR A 161 1.84 2.85 12.29
CA TYR A 161 2.04 2.11 11.04
C TYR A 161 1.45 2.84 9.82
N VAL A 162 0.12 3.03 9.77
CA VAL A 162 -0.56 3.57 8.58
C VAL A 162 -0.11 4.99 8.25
N ASP A 163 -0.20 5.92 9.19
CA ASP A 163 0.08 7.33 8.95
C ASP A 163 1.57 7.59 8.59
N PRO A 164 2.56 6.98 9.28
CA PRO A 164 3.95 7.08 8.88
C PRO A 164 4.22 6.51 7.49
N PHE A 165 3.63 5.37 7.14
CA PHE A 165 3.78 4.76 5.81
C PHE A 165 3.21 5.69 4.74
N VAL A 166 1.96 6.17 4.90
CA VAL A 166 1.33 7.11 3.97
C VAL A 166 2.16 8.40 3.86
N SER A 167 2.74 8.89 4.96
CA SER A 167 3.63 10.05 4.93
C SER A 167 4.85 9.80 4.05
N VAL A 168 5.50 8.64 4.13
CA VAL A 168 6.61 8.29 3.22
C VAL A 168 6.11 8.26 1.77
N LEU A 169 4.98 7.59 1.50
CA LEU A 169 4.45 7.46 0.13
C LEU A 169 4.16 8.82 -0.52
N LYS A 170 3.68 9.80 0.24
CA LYS A 170 3.49 11.18 -0.27
C LYS A 170 4.77 11.81 -0.79
N GLU A 171 5.90 11.57 -0.13
CA GLU A 171 7.20 12.12 -0.54
C GLU A 171 7.66 11.55 -1.89
N TYR A 172 7.13 10.40 -2.29
CA TYR A 172 7.43 9.71 -3.55
C TYR A 172 6.26 9.68 -4.54
N ALA A 173 5.16 10.36 -4.23
CA ALA A 173 4.00 10.43 -5.12
C ALA A 173 4.40 11.00 -6.49
N GLY A 174 4.13 10.23 -7.55
CA GLY A 174 4.48 10.59 -8.92
C GLY A 174 5.95 10.36 -9.33
N LYS A 175 6.82 9.90 -8.42
CA LYS A 175 8.24 9.60 -8.76
C LYS A 175 8.45 8.20 -9.33
N LEU A 176 7.63 7.24 -8.90
CA LEU A 176 7.65 5.84 -9.31
C LEU A 176 6.29 5.20 -9.06
N GLN A 177 6.02 4.06 -9.69
CA GLN A 177 4.82 3.28 -9.41
C GLN A 177 5.03 2.45 -8.14
N VAL A 178 4.07 2.53 -7.22
CA VAL A 178 4.05 1.70 -6.02
C VAL A 178 2.76 0.88 -6.02
N VAL A 179 2.89 -0.40 -5.67
CA VAL A 179 1.79 -1.33 -5.48
C VAL A 179 1.83 -1.88 -4.06
N LEU A 180 0.68 -1.92 -3.41
CA LEU A 180 0.51 -2.47 -2.06
C LEU A 180 -0.38 -3.71 -2.13
N VAL A 181 0.10 -4.82 -1.60
CA VAL A 181 -0.74 -5.99 -1.27
C VAL A 181 -1.12 -5.87 0.19
N MET A 182 -2.41 -5.75 0.46
CA MET A 182 -2.92 -5.30 1.75
C MET A 182 -3.38 -6.44 2.64
N GLU A 183 -2.76 -6.52 3.80
CA GLU A 183 -3.08 -7.36 4.96
C GLU A 183 -3.39 -8.82 4.57
N PRO A 184 -2.40 -9.56 4.02
CA PRO A 184 -2.49 -11.00 3.88
C PRO A 184 -2.90 -11.67 5.19
N ASP A 185 -3.59 -12.81 5.10
CA ASP A 185 -4.04 -13.57 6.28
C ASP A 185 -4.89 -12.73 7.27
N GLY A 186 -5.52 -11.67 6.78
CA GLY A 186 -6.40 -10.79 7.55
C GLY A 186 -7.86 -11.17 7.37
N LEU A 187 -8.55 -10.47 6.46
CA LEU A 187 -10.00 -10.54 6.29
C LEU A 187 -10.53 -11.95 5.97
N ALA A 188 -9.78 -12.80 5.28
CA ALA A 188 -10.21 -14.15 4.96
C ALA A 188 -10.55 -14.97 6.22
N ASN A 189 -9.82 -14.77 7.32
CA ASN A 189 -10.10 -15.40 8.62
C ASN A 189 -11.48 -15.03 9.16
N LEU A 190 -11.96 -13.81 8.92
CA LEU A 190 -13.29 -13.39 9.38
C LEU A 190 -14.42 -14.07 8.59
N ALA A 191 -14.13 -14.59 7.40
CA ALA A 191 -15.10 -15.34 6.60
C ALA A 191 -15.17 -16.81 6.99
N THR A 192 -14.06 -17.41 7.43
CA THR A 192 -13.96 -18.88 7.60
C THR A 192 -13.63 -19.35 9.01
N ASN A 193 -12.89 -18.55 9.78
CA ASN A 193 -12.20 -19.00 11.00
C ASN A 193 -12.74 -18.35 12.28
N ILE A 194 -13.91 -17.69 12.23
CA ILE A 194 -14.54 -17.07 13.40
C ILE A 194 -14.92 -18.07 14.53
N ALA A 195 -14.87 -19.37 14.25
CA ALA A 195 -15.04 -20.40 15.27
C ALA A 195 -13.79 -20.55 16.16
N ASP A 196 -12.61 -20.18 15.65
CA ASP A 196 -11.42 -20.02 16.49
C ASP A 196 -11.62 -18.82 17.43
N PRO A 197 -11.42 -18.97 18.75
CA PRO A 197 -11.63 -17.89 19.70
C PRO A 197 -10.80 -16.63 19.43
N HIS A 198 -9.61 -16.74 18.85
CA HIS A 198 -8.76 -15.60 18.51
C HIS A 198 -9.37 -14.74 17.39
N CYS A 199 -9.81 -15.38 16.31
CA CYS A 199 -10.47 -14.73 15.17
C CYS A 199 -11.92 -14.33 15.49
N GLY A 200 -12.61 -15.14 16.28
CA GLY A 200 -13.96 -14.90 16.75
C GLY A 200 -14.06 -13.77 17.77
N ASN A 201 -12.96 -13.35 18.39
CA ASN A 201 -12.93 -12.24 19.33
C ASN A 201 -13.40 -10.94 18.65
N VAL A 202 -14.35 -10.24 19.30
CA VAL A 202 -14.92 -8.98 18.82
C VAL A 202 -13.85 -7.90 18.60
N ALA A 203 -12.82 -7.86 19.46
CA ALA A 203 -11.69 -6.95 19.33
C ALA A 203 -10.92 -7.20 18.03
N THR A 204 -10.57 -8.46 17.73
CA THR A 204 -9.86 -8.85 16.49
C THR A 204 -10.71 -8.54 15.25
N GLN A 205 -11.99 -8.92 15.25
CA GLN A 205 -12.90 -8.64 14.13
C GLN A 205 -13.01 -7.14 13.84
N LYS A 206 -13.13 -6.32 14.89
CA LYS A 206 -13.16 -4.87 14.78
C LYS A 206 -11.84 -4.32 14.26
N ALA A 207 -10.71 -4.80 14.78
CA ALA A 207 -9.38 -4.37 14.36
C ALA A 207 -9.13 -4.59 12.87
N TYR A 208 -9.49 -5.76 12.34
CA TYR A 208 -9.28 -6.08 10.93
C TYR A 208 -10.14 -5.19 10.03
N LYS A 209 -11.44 -5.06 10.34
CA LYS A 209 -12.37 -4.24 9.54
C LYS A 209 -12.02 -2.76 9.58
N GLU A 210 -11.80 -2.21 10.78
CA GLU A 210 -11.50 -0.78 10.94
C GLU A 210 -10.07 -0.43 10.49
N GLY A 211 -9.10 -1.32 10.74
CA GLY A 211 -7.72 -1.14 10.31
C GLY A 211 -7.60 -1.11 8.80
N VAL A 212 -8.13 -2.12 8.10
CA VAL A 212 -8.13 -2.16 6.63
C VAL A 212 -8.89 -0.97 6.06
N LYS A 213 -10.09 -0.67 6.58
CA LYS A 213 -10.86 0.50 6.14
C LYS A 213 -10.05 1.79 6.26
N TYR A 214 -9.43 2.02 7.42
CA TYR A 214 -8.64 3.21 7.66
C TYR A 214 -7.44 3.30 6.70
N ALA A 215 -6.70 2.21 6.53
CA ALA A 215 -5.57 2.16 5.60
C ALA A 215 -6.01 2.51 4.16
N VAL A 216 -7.08 1.88 3.66
CA VAL A 216 -7.62 2.16 2.32
C VAL A 216 -8.09 3.62 2.20
N ASP A 217 -8.82 4.15 3.17
CA ASP A 217 -9.30 5.54 3.16
C ASP A 217 -8.12 6.52 3.10
N ARG A 218 -7.06 6.29 3.90
CA ARG A 218 -5.88 7.17 3.92
C ARG A 218 -5.09 7.07 2.62
N LEU A 219 -4.92 5.88 2.07
CA LEU A 219 -4.19 5.68 0.82
C LEU A 219 -4.93 6.31 -0.38
N THR A 220 -6.22 6.04 -0.51
CA THR A 220 -7.03 6.54 -1.63
C THR A 220 -7.22 8.06 -1.57
N SER A 221 -7.33 8.65 -0.38
CA SER A 221 -7.49 10.11 -0.22
C SER A 221 -6.19 10.90 -0.33
N GLN A 222 -5.03 10.32 0.04
CA GLN A 222 -3.79 11.08 0.17
C GLN A 222 -2.68 10.71 -0.80
N VAL A 223 -2.70 9.49 -1.34
CA VAL A 223 -1.70 8.99 -2.30
C VAL A 223 -2.39 8.22 -3.43
N PRO A 224 -3.32 8.86 -4.19
CA PRO A 224 -4.15 8.18 -5.19
C PRO A 224 -3.38 7.56 -6.37
N SER A 225 -2.07 7.84 -6.50
CA SER A 225 -1.21 7.18 -7.50
C SER A 225 -0.76 5.77 -7.08
N VAL A 226 -0.94 5.39 -5.81
CA VAL A 226 -0.59 4.06 -5.30
C VAL A 226 -1.71 3.08 -5.66
N SER A 227 -1.33 1.94 -6.24
CA SER A 227 -2.30 0.86 -6.51
C SER A 227 -2.42 -0.05 -5.30
N ILE A 228 -3.65 -0.34 -4.89
CA ILE A 228 -3.95 -1.19 -3.73
C ILE A 228 -4.60 -2.48 -4.24
N TYR A 229 -4.06 -3.62 -3.81
CA TYR A 229 -4.63 -4.94 -4.02
C TYR A 229 -4.96 -5.50 -2.64
N LEU A 230 -6.24 -5.62 -2.34
CA LEU A 230 -6.68 -6.26 -1.10
C LEU A 230 -6.43 -7.76 -1.18
N ASP A 231 -5.78 -8.34 -0.17
CA ASP A 231 -5.59 -9.78 -0.12
C ASP A 231 -6.93 -10.50 0.00
N ALA A 232 -7.08 -11.57 -0.78
CA ALA A 232 -8.27 -12.41 -0.81
C ALA A 232 -7.87 -13.90 -0.70
N ALA A 233 -6.87 -14.18 0.14
CA ALA A 233 -6.32 -15.52 0.35
C ALA A 233 -5.99 -16.24 -0.97
N HIS A 234 -6.43 -17.50 -1.11
CA HIS A 234 -6.21 -18.32 -2.31
C HIS A 234 -7.39 -19.26 -2.57
N GLY A 235 -7.43 -19.87 -3.76
CA GLY A 235 -8.52 -20.75 -4.19
C GLY A 235 -8.70 -22.01 -3.33
N GLY A 236 -7.68 -22.42 -2.59
CA GLY A 236 -7.76 -23.52 -1.62
C GLY A 236 -8.34 -23.12 -0.26
N TRP A 237 -8.73 -21.85 -0.09
CA TRP A 237 -9.31 -21.32 1.14
C TRP A 237 -10.69 -20.68 0.86
N LEU A 238 -10.75 -19.75 -0.08
CA LEU A 238 -11.98 -19.05 -0.48
C LEU A 238 -12.61 -19.60 -1.76
N GLY A 239 -12.16 -20.76 -2.26
CA GLY A 239 -12.73 -21.36 -3.48
C GLY A 239 -14.10 -22.02 -3.30
N TRP A 240 -14.47 -22.37 -2.06
CA TRP A 240 -15.81 -22.89 -1.78
C TRP A 240 -16.83 -21.76 -1.74
N GLU A 241 -17.97 -21.97 -2.41
CA GLU A 241 -19.04 -20.98 -2.58
C GLU A 241 -19.43 -20.28 -1.28
N ASN A 242 -19.69 -21.04 -0.20
CA ASN A 242 -20.06 -20.47 1.09
C ASN A 242 -18.99 -19.56 1.71
N ASN A 243 -17.70 -19.90 1.52
CA ASN A 243 -16.60 -19.09 2.04
C ASN A 243 -16.45 -17.81 1.21
N LEU A 244 -16.50 -17.94 -0.11
CA LEU A 244 -16.43 -16.82 -1.05
C LEU A 244 -17.57 -15.83 -0.78
N GLU A 245 -18.80 -16.31 -0.65
CA GLU A 245 -19.96 -15.45 -0.38
C GLU A 245 -19.80 -14.65 0.91
N LYS A 246 -19.33 -15.28 2.00
CA LYS A 246 -19.11 -14.59 3.27
C LYS A 246 -18.05 -13.50 3.15
N PHE A 247 -16.95 -13.80 2.45
CA PHE A 247 -15.89 -12.83 2.19
C PHE A 247 -16.40 -11.67 1.35
N MET A 248 -17.10 -11.94 0.24
CA MET A 248 -17.65 -10.92 -0.64
C MET A 248 -18.74 -10.06 0.02
N LYS A 249 -19.51 -10.60 0.97
CA LYS A 249 -20.49 -9.83 1.75
C LYS A 249 -19.83 -8.87 2.75
N MET A 250 -18.57 -9.10 3.12
CA MET A 250 -17.83 -8.26 4.06
C MET A 250 -17.12 -7.09 3.39
N LEU A 251 -16.70 -7.25 2.14
CA LEU A 251 -16.08 -6.20 1.32
C LEU A 251 -17.11 -5.16 0.87
#